data_AF-A0A1X1KVW8-F1
#
_entry.id   AF-A0A1X1KVW8-F1
#
_cell.length_a   1.000
_cell.length_b   1.000
_cell.length_c   1.000
_cell.angle_alpha   90.00
_cell.angle_beta   90.00
_cell.angle_gamma   90.00
#
_symmetry.space_group_name_H-M   'P 1'
#
loop_
_entity.id
_entity.type
_entity.pdbx_description
1 polymer ?
#
loop_
_entity_poly.entity_id
_entity_poly.type
_entity_poly.pdbx_seq_one_letter_code
_entity_poly.pdbx_strand_id
1 'polypeptide(L)'
;MERPSQIRTKKYKETSKDEVRKPWLEFFGNKPFTQEPERAISQADQLLDYKSWSEEDRKMFSQLRMREEQALLAHDYALETARVEGIEQGLERGKVEGREEGKLFAFLDMVRQGLLTPEVASQQLGMTVAEFEVLL
;
A
#
# COMPACT_ATOMS: atom_id res chain seq x y z
N MET A 1 -41.70 2.24 14.90
CA MET A 1 -40.31 2.38 14.40
C MET A 1 -39.55 3.24 15.38
N GLU A 2 -38.89 2.63 16.37
CA GLU A 2 -38.03 3.36 17.32
C GLU A 2 -36.61 3.37 16.77
N ARG A 3 -36.01 4.55 16.62
CA ARG A 3 -34.57 4.70 16.36
C ARG A 3 -33.85 4.68 17.72
N PRO A 4 -32.85 3.81 17.93
CA PRO A 4 -32.14 3.77 19.21
C PRO A 4 -31.27 5.02 19.36
N SER A 5 -31.53 5.75 20.44
CA SER A 5 -30.81 6.94 20.88
C SER A 5 -29.39 6.59 21.31
N GLN A 6 -28.44 7.21 20.59
CA GLN A 6 -27.06 7.56 20.95
C GLN A 6 -26.49 6.94 22.23
N ILE A 7 -25.47 6.09 22.06
CA ILE A 7 -24.56 5.66 23.13
C ILE A 7 -23.82 6.90 23.64
N ARG A 8 -24.31 7.46 24.74
CA ARG A 8 -23.63 8.51 25.50
C ARG A 8 -22.40 7.88 26.16
N THR A 9 -21.21 8.19 25.65
CA THR A 9 -19.96 7.85 26.35
C THR A 9 -20.03 8.47 27.75
N LYS A 10 -19.98 7.62 28.77
CA LYS A 10 -19.97 8.07 30.17
C LYS A 10 -18.67 8.85 30.38
N LYS A 11 -18.77 10.18 30.32
CA LYS A 11 -17.69 11.12 30.61
C LYS A 11 -17.11 10.81 32.00
N TYR A 12 -15.79 10.94 32.09
CA TYR A 12 -14.95 10.80 33.28
C TYR A 12 -15.69 11.16 34.59
N LYS A 13 -15.62 10.27 35.60
CA LYS A 13 -15.96 10.61 36.98
C LYS A 13 -14.69 11.09 37.66
N GLU A 14 -14.72 12.34 38.15
CA GLU A 14 -13.57 12.91 38.86
C GLU A 14 -13.29 12.11 40.15
N THR A 15 -12.06 11.65 40.33
CA THR A 15 -11.56 10.92 41.50
C THR A 15 -10.28 11.58 42.01
N SER A 16 -9.88 11.33 43.27
CA SER A 16 -8.68 11.96 43.88
C SER A 16 -7.35 11.67 43.16
N LYS A 17 -7.34 10.80 42.15
CA LYS A 17 -6.18 10.53 41.29
C LYS A 17 -6.11 11.46 40.08
N ASP A 18 -7.11 12.31 39.86
CA ASP A 18 -7.17 13.19 38.70
C ASP A 18 -6.27 14.41 38.83
N GLU A 19 -5.90 14.82 40.05
CA GLU A 19 -4.86 15.83 40.25
C GLU A 19 -3.52 15.37 39.64
N VAL A 20 -3.17 14.09 39.81
CA VAL A 20 -1.96 13.49 39.23
C VAL A 20 -2.14 13.17 37.74
N ARG A 21 -3.30 12.65 37.33
CA ARG A 21 -3.53 12.18 35.95
C ARG A 21 -3.74 13.31 34.94
N LYS A 22 -4.34 14.43 35.36
CA LYS A 22 -4.73 15.50 34.45
C LYS A 22 -3.50 16.16 33.79
N PRO A 23 -2.41 16.50 34.50
CA PRO A 23 -1.18 16.96 33.85
C PRO A 23 -0.61 15.97 32.85
N TRP A 24 -0.60 14.67 33.17
CA TRP A 24 -0.15 13.63 32.23
C TRP A 24 -1.02 13.55 30.96
N LEU A 25 -2.34 13.67 31.10
CA LEU A 25 -3.26 13.72 29.95
C LEU A 25 -3.11 14.99 29.13
N GLU A 26 -2.78 16.13 29.77
CA GLU A 26 -2.49 17.39 29.08
C GLU A 26 -1.17 17.30 28.31
N PHE A 27 -0.13 16.72 28.90
CA PHE A 27 1.17 16.47 28.26
C PHE A 27 1.03 15.59 27.02
N PHE A 28 0.48 14.37 27.15
CA PHE A 28 0.29 13.48 25.99
C PHE A 28 -0.75 14.00 24.98
N GLY A 29 -1.65 14.87 25.43
CA GLY A 29 -2.65 15.52 24.59
C GLY A 29 -2.17 16.79 23.90
N ASN A 30 -0.92 17.21 24.08
CA ASN A 30 -0.35 18.48 23.59
C ASN A 30 -1.22 19.70 23.97
N LYS A 31 -1.74 19.73 25.19
CA LYS A 31 -2.53 20.85 25.73
C LYS A 31 -1.70 21.66 26.72
N PRO A 32 -1.96 22.98 26.84
CA PRO A 32 -1.35 23.76 27.91
C PRO A 32 -1.76 23.18 29.26
N PHE A 33 -0.81 23.14 30.19
CA PHE A 33 -1.07 22.64 31.54
C PHE A 33 -2.05 23.54 32.28
N THR A 34 -3.11 22.95 32.84
CA THR A 34 -4.07 23.66 33.70
C THR A 34 -3.70 23.60 35.17
N GLN A 35 -2.75 22.74 35.53
CA GLN A 35 -2.19 22.55 36.87
C GLN A 35 -0.66 22.50 36.76
N GLU A 36 0.05 22.77 37.86
CA GLU A 36 1.52 22.67 37.86
C GLU A 36 1.93 21.21 37.60
N PRO A 37 2.66 20.94 36.51
CA PRO A 37 3.07 19.58 36.17
C PRO A 37 4.11 19.07 37.16
N GLU A 38 4.09 17.76 37.41
CA GLU A 38 5.14 17.12 38.20
C GLU A 38 6.50 17.26 37.51
N ARG A 39 7.58 17.27 38.29
CA ARG A 39 8.96 17.40 37.81
C ARG A 39 9.29 16.49 36.62
N ALA A 40 8.78 15.26 36.61
CA ALA A 40 8.99 14.32 35.52
C ALA A 40 8.38 14.80 34.20
N ILE A 41 7.18 15.37 34.26
CA ILE A 41 6.48 15.94 33.11
C ILE A 41 7.21 17.21 32.63
N SER A 42 7.63 18.09 33.55
CA SER A 42 8.39 19.29 33.18
C SER A 42 9.72 18.97 32.50
N GLN A 43 10.44 17.94 32.99
CA GLN A 43 11.68 17.48 32.35
C GLN A 43 11.43 16.89 30.98
N ALA A 44 10.36 16.09 30.83
CA ALA A 44 9.97 15.53 29.55
C ALA A 44 9.57 16.63 28.55
N ASP A 45 8.82 17.65 28.99
CA ASP A 45 8.43 18.81 28.18
C ASP A 45 9.65 19.60 27.67
N GLN A 46 10.64 19.83 28.54
CA GLN A 46 11.90 20.49 28.15
C GLN A 46 12.70 19.69 27.11
N LEU A 47 12.71 18.35 27.23
CA LEU A 47 13.35 17.48 26.24
C LEU A 47 12.63 17.49 24.88
N LEU A 48 11.36 17.91 24.82
CA LEU A 48 10.61 18.05 23.58
C LEU A 48 10.70 19.46 22.98
N ASP A 49 11.17 20.44 23.75
CA ASP A 49 11.38 21.80 23.26
C ASP A 49 12.60 21.87 22.33
N TYR A 50 12.35 21.90 21.02
CA TYR A 50 13.39 22.05 20.01
C TYR A 50 14.34 23.24 20.23
N LYS A 51 13.87 24.32 20.90
CA LYS A 51 14.70 25.50 21.21
C LYS A 51 15.71 25.24 22.32
N SER A 52 15.45 24.29 23.21
CA SER A 52 16.34 23.90 24.30
C SER A 52 17.43 22.90 23.88
N TRP A 53 17.30 22.30 22.69
CA TRP A 53 18.19 21.25 22.19
C TRP A 53 19.61 21.75 21.87
N SER A 54 20.59 20.88 22.09
CA SER A 54 21.97 21.08 21.67
C SER A 54 22.09 21.08 20.14
N GLU A 55 23.21 21.59 19.62
CA GLU A 55 23.47 21.54 18.18
C GLU A 55 23.60 20.09 17.69
N GLU A 56 24.18 19.21 18.52
CA GLU A 56 24.29 17.79 18.28
C GLU A 56 22.92 17.10 18.17
N ASP A 57 22.00 17.38 19.10
CA ASP A 57 20.64 16.81 19.10
C ASP A 57 19.86 17.24 17.85
N ARG A 58 19.94 18.54 17.50
CA ARG A 58 19.30 19.06 16.28
C ARG A 58 19.87 18.43 15.01
N LYS A 59 21.19 18.30 14.94
CA LYS A 59 21.87 17.69 13.79
C LYS A 59 21.47 16.22 13.65
N MET A 60 21.50 15.45 14.73
CA MET A 60 21.11 14.04 14.74
C MET A 60 19.64 13.88 14.30
N PHE A 61 18.72 14.67 14.86
CA PHE A 61 17.31 14.63 14.48
C PHE A 61 17.11 14.99 13.00
N SER A 62 17.77 16.05 12.51
CA SER A 62 17.68 16.42 11.10
C SER A 62 18.23 15.34 10.16
N GLN A 63 19.33 14.68 10.53
CA GLN A 63 19.91 13.57 9.76
C GLN A 63 18.99 12.36 9.74
N LEU A 64 18.36 12.02 10.87
CA LEU A 64 17.38 10.94 10.96
C LEU A 64 16.19 11.22 10.04
N ARG A 65 15.63 12.43 10.09
CA ARG A 65 14.52 12.85 9.23
C ARG A 65 14.88 12.80 7.75
N MET A 66 16.05 13.29 7.38
CA MET A 66 16.54 13.21 6.00
C MET A 66 16.66 11.75 5.54
N ARG A 67 17.14 10.86 6.41
CA ARG A 67 17.26 9.43 6.08
C ARG A 67 15.89 8.75 5.95
N GLU A 68 14.94 9.06 6.84
CA GLU A 68 13.57 8.57 6.74
C GLU A 68 12.90 9.02 5.44
N GLU A 69 13.04 10.30 5.08
CA GLU A 69 12.51 10.85 3.83
C GLU A 69 13.15 10.18 2.61
N GLN A 70 14.47 10.00 2.60
CA GLN A 70 15.16 9.28 1.53
C GLN A 70 14.72 7.82 1.42
N ALA A 71 14.51 7.14 2.54
CA ALA A 71 14.03 5.75 2.56
C ALA A 71 12.61 5.65 1.99
N LEU A 72 11.74 6.59 2.35
CA LEU A 72 10.37 6.66 1.81
C LEU A 72 10.39 6.92 0.30
N LEU A 73 11.19 7.88 -0.16
CA LEU A 73 11.33 8.17 -1.60
C LEU A 73 11.90 6.98 -2.38
N ALA A 74 12.90 6.28 -1.84
CA ALA A 74 13.47 5.09 -2.47
C ALA A 74 12.44 3.95 -2.55
N HIS A 75 11.63 3.79 -1.49
CA HIS A 75 10.54 2.82 -1.47
C HIS A 75 9.48 3.14 -2.53
N ASP A 76 9.03 4.38 -2.60
CA ASP A 76 8.01 4.81 -3.56
C ASP A 76 8.52 4.69 -5.01
N TYR A 77 9.79 5.03 -5.25
CA TYR A 77 10.43 4.84 -6.54
C TYR A 77 10.50 3.36 -6.95
N ALA A 78 10.89 2.48 -6.02
CA ALA A 78 10.94 1.04 -6.28
C ALA A 78 9.56 0.45 -6.58
N LEU A 79 8.53 0.90 -5.85
CA LEU A 79 7.15 0.47 -6.08
C LEU A 79 6.65 0.92 -7.45
N GLU A 80 6.89 2.18 -7.82
CA GLU A 80 6.47 2.72 -9.11
C GLU A 80 7.19 2.00 -10.27
N THR A 81 8.49 1.76 -10.12
CA THR A 81 9.29 1.03 -11.11
C THR A 81 8.76 -0.39 -11.30
N ALA A 82 8.53 -1.14 -10.22
CA ALA A 82 7.99 -2.49 -10.29
C ALA A 82 6.59 -2.53 -10.93
N ARG A 83 5.76 -1.51 -10.68
CA ARG A 83 4.45 -1.38 -11.30
C ARG A 83 4.55 -1.15 -12.80
N VAL A 84 5.41 -0.23 -13.24
CA VAL A 84 5.59 0.08 -14.66
C VAL A 84 6.13 -1.14 -15.40
N GLU A 85 7.20 -1.75 -14.90
CA GLU A 85 7.80 -2.95 -15.49
C GLU A 85 6.80 -4.11 -15.52
N GLY A 86 6.03 -4.32 -14.45
CA GLY A 86 5.01 -5.36 -14.39
C GLY A 86 3.89 -5.17 -15.42
N ILE A 87 3.44 -3.92 -15.62
CA ILE A 87 2.44 -3.59 -16.65
C ILE A 87 3.01 -3.82 -18.05
N GLU A 88 4.23 -3.35 -18.31
CA GLU A 88 4.88 -3.49 -19.61
C GLU A 88 5.08 -4.96 -19.98
N GLN A 89 5.64 -5.76 -19.07
CA GLN A 89 5.82 -7.20 -19.27
C GLN A 89 4.48 -7.92 -19.42
N GLY A 90 3.47 -7.56 -18.63
CA GLY A 90 2.13 -8.14 -18.75
C GLY A 90 1.49 -7.84 -20.10
N LEU A 91 1.66 -6.62 -20.60
CA LEU A 91 1.11 -6.20 -21.89
C LEU A 91 1.86 -6.84 -23.07
N GLU A 92 3.18 -7.01 -22.96
CA GLU A 92 3.97 -7.71 -23.97
C GLU A 92 3.58 -9.19 -24.04
N ARG A 93 3.53 -9.88 -22.89
CA ARG A 93 3.08 -11.29 -22.82
C ARG A 93 1.66 -11.45 -23.34
N GLY A 94 0.74 -10.60 -22.90
CA GLY A 94 -0.65 -10.65 -23.35
C GLY A 94 -0.82 -10.39 -24.85
N LYS A 95 0.04 -9.56 -25.46
CA LYS A 95 0.04 -9.37 -26.92
C LYS A 95 0.55 -10.60 -27.67
N VAL A 96 1.58 -11.26 -27.17
CA VAL A 96 2.14 -12.48 -27.79
C VAL A 96 1.14 -13.62 -27.66
N GLU A 97 0.69 -13.90 -26.43
CA GLU A 97 -0.30 -14.95 -26.14
C GLU A 97 -1.60 -14.69 -26.92
N GLY A 98 -2.15 -13.47 -26.88
CA GLY A 98 -3.36 -13.13 -27.62
C GLY A 98 -3.22 -13.23 -29.14
N ARG A 99 -2.01 -13.04 -29.69
CA ARG A 99 -1.75 -13.25 -31.12
C ARG A 99 -1.71 -14.73 -31.47
N GLU A 100 -1.11 -15.57 -30.62
CA GLU A 100 -1.07 -17.02 -30.80
C GLU A 100 -2.46 -17.63 -30.66
N GLU A 101 -3.21 -17.25 -29.62
CA GLU A 101 -4.61 -17.65 -29.43
C GLU A 101 -5.49 -17.18 -30.59
N GLY A 102 -5.37 -15.92 -31.01
CA GLY A 102 -6.13 -15.39 -32.15
C GLY A 102 -5.81 -16.14 -33.46
N LYS A 103 -4.55 -16.51 -33.68
CA LYS A 103 -4.15 -17.35 -34.82
C LYS A 103 -4.80 -18.73 -34.72
N LEU A 104 -4.75 -19.37 -33.55
CA LEU A 104 -5.40 -20.68 -33.31
C LEU A 104 -6.89 -20.62 -33.63
N PHE A 105 -7.62 -19.64 -33.08
CA PHE A 105 -9.06 -19.48 -33.33
C PHE A 105 -9.38 -19.25 -34.81
N ALA A 106 -8.58 -18.46 -35.52
CA ALA A 106 -8.76 -18.25 -36.95
C ALA A 106 -8.63 -19.55 -37.76
N PHE A 107 -7.64 -20.39 -37.43
CA PHE A 107 -7.48 -21.70 -38.10
C PHE A 107 -8.61 -22.67 -37.76
N LEU A 108 -9.06 -22.71 -36.50
CA LEU A 108 -10.22 -23.53 -36.11
C LEU A 108 -11.48 -23.12 -36.88
N ASP A 109 -11.73 -21.82 -37.01
CA ASP A 109 -12.88 -21.28 -37.76
C ASP A 109 -12.80 -21.62 -39.25
N MET A 110 -11.62 -21.46 -39.88
CA MET A 110 -11.43 -21.81 -41.29
C MET A 110 -11.64 -23.30 -41.55
N VAL A 111 -11.23 -24.19 -40.64
CA VAL A 111 -11.47 -25.63 -40.77
C VAL A 111 -12.96 -25.96 -40.59
N ARG A 112 -13.64 -25.35 -39.60
CA ARG A 112 -15.09 -25.52 -39.40
C ARG A 112 -15.92 -25.04 -40.59
N GLN A 113 -15.46 -24.00 -41.29
CA GLN A 113 -16.09 -23.49 -42.51
C GLN A 113 -15.75 -24.33 -43.76
N GLY A 114 -14.91 -25.37 -43.62
CA GLY A 114 -14.47 -26.21 -44.74
C GLY A 114 -13.52 -25.51 -45.71
N LEU A 115 -12.93 -24.37 -45.31
CA LEU A 115 -11.98 -23.61 -46.12
C LEU A 115 -10.56 -24.19 -46.06
N LEU A 116 -10.24 -24.95 -45.01
CA LEU A 116 -8.94 -25.58 -44.76
C LEU A 116 -9.15 -27.00 -44.22
N THR A 117 -8.18 -27.89 -44.47
CA THR A 117 -8.18 -29.22 -43.86
C THR A 117 -7.44 -29.20 -42.51
N PRO A 118 -7.79 -30.08 -41.55
CA PRO A 118 -7.12 -30.17 -40.25
C PRO A 118 -5.60 -30.34 -40.36
N GLU A 119 -5.11 -31.04 -41.38
CA GLU A 119 -3.68 -31.30 -41.57
C GLU A 119 -2.90 -30.04 -41.96
N VAL A 120 -3.48 -29.19 -42.80
CA VAL A 120 -2.84 -27.93 -43.20
C VAL A 120 -2.87 -26.94 -42.04
N ALA A 121 -3.98 -26.88 -41.30
CA ALA A 121 -4.11 -26.01 -40.13
C ALA A 121 -3.14 -26.43 -39.00
N SER A 122 -3.04 -27.72 -38.69
CA SER A 122 -2.15 -28.23 -37.64
C SER A 122 -0.68 -27.98 -37.98
N GLN A 123 -0.28 -28.16 -39.25
CA GLN A 123 1.08 -27.87 -39.72
C GLN A 123 1.43 -26.37 -39.57
N GLN A 124 0.51 -25.46 -39.89
CA GLN A 124 0.73 -24.01 -39.77
C GLN A 124 0.77 -23.50 -38.32
N LEU A 125 0.17 -24.25 -37.41
CA LEU A 125 0.21 -24.01 -35.97
C LEU A 125 1.39 -24.74 -35.28
N GLY A 126 2.10 -25.61 -35.98
CA GLY A 126 3.22 -26.37 -35.42
C GLY A 126 2.80 -27.44 -34.42
N MET A 127 1.56 -27.94 -34.51
CA MET A 127 1.02 -29.01 -33.66
C MET A 127 0.65 -30.24 -34.49
N THR A 128 0.43 -31.36 -33.82
CA THR A 128 -0.02 -32.60 -34.47
C THR A 128 -1.48 -32.49 -34.91
N VAL A 129 -1.87 -33.29 -35.91
CA VAL A 129 -3.27 -33.35 -36.36
C VAL A 129 -4.20 -33.77 -35.22
N ALA A 130 -3.78 -34.75 -34.41
CA ALA A 130 -4.56 -35.21 -33.27
C ALA A 130 -4.77 -34.12 -32.20
N GLU A 131 -3.75 -33.32 -31.88
CA GLU A 131 -3.88 -32.19 -30.96
C GLU A 131 -4.84 -31.12 -31.51
N PHE A 132 -4.79 -30.86 -32.81
CA PHE A 132 -5.68 -29.92 -33.46
C PHE A 132 -7.13 -30.42 -33.49
N GLU A 133 -7.35 -31.71 -33.80
CA GLU A 133 -8.68 -32.34 -33.80
C GLU A 133 -9.35 -32.35 -32.42
N VAL A 134 -8.57 -32.41 -31.34
CA VAL A 134 -9.11 -32.28 -29.96
C VAL A 134 -9.64 -30.87 -29.69
N LEU A 135 -9.13 -29.85 -30.37
CA LEU A 135 -9.53 -28.45 -30.22
C LEU A 135 -10.67 -28.02 -31.17
N LEU A 136 -10.99 -28.84 -32.18
CA LEU A 136 -11.97 -28.58 -33.23
C LEU A 136 -13.42 -28.76 -32.75
#